data_AF-A0A4U2Y3C6-F1
#
_entry.id   AF-A0A4U2Y3C6-F1
#
_cell.length_a   1.000
_cell.length_b   1.000
_cell.length_c   1.000
_cell.angle_alpha   90.00
_cell.angle_beta   90.00
_cell.angle_gamma   90.00
#
_symmetry.space_group_name_H-M   'P 1'
#
loop_
_entity.id
_entity.type
_entity.pdbx_description
1 polymer ?
#
loop_
_entity_poly.entity_id
_entity_poly.type
_entity_poly.pdbx_seq_one_letter_code
_entity_poly.pdbx_strand_id
1 'polypeptide(L)' 'MIQQTQTDVSPFWVYDHIQTITLTFPTPSLIPKEVPYEYYHEVYGVMRNVLKYVKHEYIKGEYIATFTGRMYSNPL' A
#
# COMPACT_ATOMS: atom_id res chain seq x y z
N MET A 1 -5.33 19.53 -35.04
CA MET A 1 -4.79 18.32 -34.39
C MET A 1 -4.40 18.70 -32.98
N ILE A 2 -5.04 18.13 -31.96
CA ILE A 2 -4.68 18.41 -30.57
C ILE A 2 -3.55 17.46 -30.22
N GLN A 3 -2.35 18.01 -30.07
CA GLN A 3 -1.15 17.29 -29.66
C GLN A 3 -1.40 16.79 -28.24
N GLN A 4 -1.59 15.49 -28.09
CA GLN A 4 -1.67 14.84 -26.78
C GLN A 4 -0.33 15.11 -26.08
N THR A 5 -0.37 15.85 -24.99
CA THR A 5 0.76 15.94 -24.07
C THR A 5 0.85 14.59 -23.37
N GLN A 6 1.53 13.64 -24.01
CA GLN A 6 1.97 12.43 -23.36
C GLN A 6 2.96 12.90 -22.29
N THR A 7 2.53 12.92 -21.05
CA THR A 7 3.44 13.09 -19.91
C THR A 7 4.20 11.78 -19.83
N ASP A 8 5.27 11.66 -20.62
CA ASP A 8 6.30 10.64 -20.45
C ASP A 8 6.92 10.86 -19.08
N VAL A 9 6.28 10.27 -18.07
CA VAL A 9 6.92 10.03 -16.77
C VAL A 9 8.09 9.10 -17.06
N SER A 10 9.29 9.68 -16.96
CA SER A 10 10.57 9.01 -17.08
C SER A 10 10.54 7.62 -16.41
N PRO A 11 11.05 6.56 -17.07
CA PRO A 11 11.11 5.21 -16.52
C PRO A 11 12.28 5.12 -15.55
N PHE A 12 12.28 5.94 -14.49
CA PHE A 12 13.08 5.61 -13.33
C PHE A 12 12.52 4.30 -12.80
N TRP A 13 13.37 3.29 -12.64
CA TRP A 13 13.00 1.93 -12.23
C TRP A 13 12.31 1.96 -10.86
N VAL A 14 11.01 2.25 -10.84
CA VAL A 14 10.17 2.16 -9.65
C VAL A 14 9.97 0.68 -9.43
N TYR A 15 10.72 0.08 -8.50
CA TYR A 15 10.37 -1.27 -8.07
C TYR A 15 8.98 -1.23 -7.46
N ASP A 16 8.11 -2.12 -7.94
CA ASP A 16 6.77 -2.29 -7.43
C ASP A 16 6.48 -3.74 -7.05
N HIS A 17 5.89 -3.94 -5.88
CA HIS A 17 5.40 -5.26 -5.46
C HIS A 17 4.10 -5.11 -4.70
N ILE A 18 3.36 -6.21 -4.58
CA ILE A 18 2.14 -6.24 -3.78
C ILE A 18 2.52 -6.49 -2.32
N GLN A 19 2.16 -5.55 -1.45
CA GLN A 19 2.28 -5.69 -0.01
C GLN A 19 0.92 -5.98 0.60
N THR A 20 0.90 -6.94 1.52
CA THR A 20 -0.27 -7.22 2.36
C THR A 20 0.15 -7.09 3.82
N ILE A 21 -0.65 -6.41 4.62
CA ILE A 21 -0.45 -6.28 6.07
C ILE A 21 -1.73 -6.61 6.82
N THR A 22 -1.58 -6.93 8.09
CA THR A 22 -2.71 -7.06 9.02
C THR A 22 -2.57 -6.06 10.15
N LEU A 23 -3.69 -5.47 10.54
CA LEU A 23 -3.79 -4.54 11.67
C LEU A 23 -4.97 -4.95 12.54
N THR A 24 -4.81 -4.80 13.85
CA THR A 24 -5.80 -5.20 14.85
C THR A 24 -6.63 -4.00 15.28
N PHE A 25 -7.95 -4.18 15.33
CA PHE A 25 -8.93 -3.17 15.74
C PHE A 25 -9.89 -3.74 16.79
N PRO A 26 -10.37 -2.92 17.74
CA PRO A 26 -11.31 -3.38 18.76
C PRO A 26 -12.75 -3.49 18.23
N THR A 27 -13.11 -2.74 17.18
CA THR A 27 -14.43 -2.82 16.51
C THR A 27 -14.32 -2.67 14.99
N PRO A 28 -15.28 -3.19 14.21
CA PRO A 28 -15.26 -3.06 12.74
C PRO A 28 -15.40 -1.62 12.26
N SER A 29 -16.10 -0.77 13.02
CA SER A 29 -16.33 0.65 12.68
C SER A 29 -15.05 1.49 12.67
N LEU A 30 -13.99 1.02 13.33
CA LEU A 30 -12.70 1.70 13.39
C LEU A 30 -11.75 1.28 12.26
N ILE A 31 -12.11 0.26 11.49
CA ILE A 31 -11.27 -0.23 10.39
C ILE A 31 -11.35 0.80 9.26
N PRO A 32 -10.24 1.50 8.92
CA PRO A 32 -10.26 2.46 7.83
C PRO A 32 -10.37 1.73 6.49
N LYS A 33 -10.82 2.45 5.46
CA LYS A 33 -10.83 1.90 4.09
C LYS A 33 -9.43 1.78 3.50
N GLU A 34 -8.50 2.62 3.97
CA GLU A 34 -7.15 2.74 3.43
C GLU A 34 -6.18 3.12 4.56
N VAL A 35 -4.92 2.64 4.48
CA VAL A 35 -3.86 2.95 5.43
C VAL A 35 -2.57 3.32 4.71
N PRO A 36 -1.90 4.43 5.07
CA PRO A 36 -0.56 4.70 4.59
C PRO A 36 0.40 3.67 5.20
N TYR A 37 1.25 3.09 4.37
CA TYR A 37 2.27 2.15 4.81
C TYR A 37 3.61 2.52 4.20
N GLU A 38 4.66 2.44 5.02
CA GLU A 38 6.04 2.66 4.62
C GLU A 38 6.92 1.62 5.31
N TYR A 39 7.87 1.05 4.58
CA TYR A 39 8.88 0.17 5.15
C TYR A 39 10.20 0.25 4.36
N TYR A 40 11.29 -0.17 4.97
CA TYR A 40 12.60 -0.23 4.32
C TYR A 40 12.85 -1.61 3.72
N HIS A 41 13.25 -1.64 2.45
CA HIS A 41 13.71 -2.84 1.75
C HIS A 41 15.21 -2.71 1.45
N GLU A 42 16.00 -3.74 1.77
CA GLU A 42 17.47 -3.70 1.66
C GLU A 42 17.98 -3.33 0.26
N VAL A 43 17.29 -3.81 -0.79
CA VAL A 43 17.70 -3.61 -2.19
C VAL A 43 17.11 -2.34 -2.80
N TYR A 44 15.93 -1.92 -2.36
CA TYR A 44 15.12 -0.92 -3.07
C TYR A 44 14.89 0.36 -2.24
N GLY A 45 15.43 0.41 -1.02
CA GLY A 45 15.28 1.53 -0.13
C GLY A 45 13.87 1.65 0.44
N VAL A 46 13.41 2.89 0.63
CA VAL A 46 12.12 3.17 1.24
C VAL A 46 10.98 2.91 0.27
N MET A 47 10.11 1.97 0.65
CA MET A 47 8.89 1.59 -0.04
C MET A 47 7.71 2.27 0.63
N ARG A 48 6.87 2.97 -0.14
CA ARG A 48 5.67 3.62 0.42
C ARG A 48 4.49 3.57 -0.53
N ASN A 49 3.31 3.32 0.01
CA ASN A 49 2.04 3.62 -0.64
C ASN A 49 0.88 3.52 0.37
N VAL A 50 -0.33 3.78 -0.12
CA VAL A 50 -1.58 3.52 0.59
C VAL A 50 -2.08 2.11 0.27
N LEU A 51 -2.32 1.32 1.32
CA LEU A 51 -2.90 -0.03 1.23
C LEU A 51 -4.40 0.04 1.46
N LYS A 52 -5.18 -0.74 0.69
CA LYS A 52 -6.63 -0.75 0.73
C LYS A 52 -7.15 -1.93 1.54
N TYR A 53 -8.22 -1.68 2.29
CA TYR A 53 -8.93 -2.70 3.05
C TYR A 53 -9.45 -3.80 2.11
N VAL A 54 -9.26 -5.06 2.53
CA VAL A 54 -9.73 -6.24 1.80
C VAL A 54 -10.83 -6.95 2.60
N LYS A 55 -10.50 -7.34 3.83
CA LYS A 55 -11.39 -8.11 4.72
C LYS A 55 -10.96 -7.94 6.17
N HIS A 56 -11.80 -8.35 7.11
CA HIS A 56 -11.40 -8.56 8.49
C HIS A 56 -11.99 -9.87 9.03
N GLU A 57 -11.35 -10.40 10.06
CA GLU A 57 -11.76 -11.61 10.77
C GLU A 57 -11.80 -11.33 12.27
N TYR A 58 -12.75 -11.91 12.99
CA TYR A 58 -12.84 -11.78 14.45
C TYR A 58 -12.12 -12.95 15.12
N ILE A 59 -11.03 -12.66 15.83
CA ILE A 59 -10.14 -13.66 16.44
C ILE A 59 -9.89 -13.23 17.90
N LYS A 60 -10.27 -14.10 18.85
CA LYS A 60 -9.96 -13.95 20.29
C LYS A 60 -10.33 -12.58 20.91
N GLY A 61 -11.43 -11.96 20.47
CA GLY A 61 -11.85 -10.66 21.00
C GLY A 61 -11.47 -9.46 20.15
N GLU A 62 -10.68 -9.66 19.09
CA GLU A 62 -10.15 -8.58 18.26
C GLU A 62 -10.53 -8.77 16.79
N TYR A 63 -10.60 -7.66 16.04
CA TYR A 63 -10.82 -7.65 14.60
C TYR A 63 -9.49 -7.48 13.88
N ILE A 64 -9.03 -8.53 13.20
CA ILE A 64 -7.81 -8.51 12.41
C ILE A 64 -8.17 -8.14 10.97
N ALA A 65 -7.88 -6.90 10.58
CA ALA A 65 -8.14 -6.37 9.25
C ALA A 65 -6.94 -6.57 8.33
N THR A 66 -7.19 -7.03 7.10
CA THR A 66 -6.19 -7.20 6.05
C THR A 66 -6.24 -6.03 5.07
N PHE A 67 -5.07 -5.45 4.79
CA PHE A 67 -4.90 -4.40 3.80
C PHE A 67 -3.91 -4.85 2.74
N THR A 68 -4.17 -4.52 1.47
CA THR A 68 -3.28 -4.85 0.35
C THR A 68 -3.12 -3.66 -0.59
N GLY A 69 -1.97 -3.54 -1.22
CA GLY A 69 -1.68 -2.47 -2.14
C GLY A 69 -0.32 -2.65 -2.80
N ARG A 70 -0.15 -2.00 -3.94
CA ARG A 70 1.11 -1.99 -4.67
C ARG A 70 2.03 -0.94 -4.07
N MET A 71 3.20 -1.35 -3.61
CA MET A 71 4.20 -0.45 -3.05
C MET A 71 5.11 0.06 -4.16
N TYR A 72 5.72 1.21 -3.92
CA TYR A 72 6.64 1.83 -4.85
C TYR A 72 7.86 2.34 -4.08
N SER A 73 9.06 2.06 -4.60
CA SER A 73 10.28 2.74 -4.20
C SER A 73 10.76 3.65 -5.30
N ASN A 74 11.33 4.79 -4.93
CA ASN A 74 12.14 5.56 -5.87
C ASN A 74 13.59 5.06 -5.79
N PRO A 75 14.30 4.84 -6.91
CA PRO A 75 15.74 4.65 -6.86
C PRO A 75 16.38 5.88 -6.20
N LEU A 76 17.25 5.63 -5.23
CA LEU A 76 18.09 6.66 -4.59
C LEU A 76 19.06 7.26 -5.61
#